data_AF-A0A957NSG1-F1
#
_entry.id   AF-A0A957NSG1-F1
#
_cell.length_a   1.000
_cell.length_b   1.000
_cell.length_c   1.000
_cell.angle_alpha   90.00
_cell.angle_beta   90.00
_cell.angle_gamma   90.00
#
_symmetry.space_group_name_H-M   'P 1'
#
loop_
_entity.id
_entity.type
_entity.pdbx_description
1 polymer ?
#
loop_
_entity_poly.entity_id
_entity_poly.type
_entity_poly.pdbx_seq_one_letter_code
_entity_poly.pdbx_strand_id
1 'polypeptide(L)'
;QRGATVCAYIQAGRGRYNWLFFAPGSARVSPLYRPTADEHQAGTVAAFVSALAASGEQQPIWLVGEPTAELYRGVAALPHVALVDATSSLRRAGNLAHLAARHLAHGQVDDLAALQPLYLRAP
;
A
#
# COMPACT_ATOMS: atom_id res chain seq x y z
N GLN A 1 -20.62 10.02 -1.79
CA GLN A 1 -20.21 8.61 -1.97
C GLN A 1 -19.12 8.32 -0.95
N ARG A 2 -19.21 7.22 -0.18
CA ARG A 2 -18.07 6.78 0.65
C ARG A 2 -16.98 6.28 -0.29
N GLY A 3 -15.76 6.80 -0.17
CA GLY A 3 -14.61 6.31 -0.95
C GLY A 3 -14.21 4.90 -0.50
N ALA A 4 -13.51 4.17 -1.36
CA ALA A 4 -12.85 2.91 -0.99
C ALA A 4 -11.50 3.21 -0.32
N THR A 5 -11.14 2.42 0.70
CA THR A 5 -9.79 2.44 1.28
C THR A 5 -8.86 1.74 0.30
N VAL A 6 -7.73 2.37 -0.04
CA VAL A 6 -6.69 1.68 -0.81
C VAL A 6 -5.75 0.98 0.16
N CYS A 7 -5.53 -0.30 -0.02
CA CYS A 7 -4.48 -1.05 0.67
C CYS A 7 -3.38 -1.37 -0.32
N ALA A 8 -2.25 -0.66 -0.24
CA ALA A 8 -1.08 -0.96 -1.04
C ALA A 8 -0.21 -1.99 -0.31
N TYR A 9 0.28 -3.00 -1.03
CA TYR A 9 1.12 -4.04 -0.44
C TYR A 9 2.25 -4.49 -1.38
N ILE A 10 3.28 -5.07 -0.77
CA ILE A 10 4.41 -5.68 -1.47
C ILE A 10 4.85 -6.96 -0.76
N GLN A 11 5.28 -7.95 -1.52
CA GLN A 11 5.90 -9.15 -0.98
C GLN A 11 7.26 -8.81 -0.34
N ALA A 12 7.49 -9.33 0.86
CA ALA A 12 8.72 -9.18 1.63
C ALA A 12 9.56 -10.48 1.66
N GLY A 13 9.21 -11.45 0.80
CA GLY A 13 9.84 -12.78 0.75
C GLY A 13 9.36 -13.73 1.85
N ARG A 14 9.63 -15.04 1.69
CA ARG A 14 9.30 -16.11 2.67
C ARG A 14 7.84 -16.07 3.17
N GLY A 15 6.89 -15.83 2.26
CA GLY A 15 5.45 -15.78 2.59
C GLY A 15 5.03 -14.55 3.40
N ARG A 16 5.84 -13.48 3.41
CA ARG A 16 5.58 -12.24 4.16
C ARG A 16 5.21 -11.08 3.23
N TYR A 17 4.51 -10.12 3.81
CA TYR A 17 4.03 -8.91 3.16
C TYR A 17 4.31 -7.70 4.01
N ASN A 18 4.51 -6.56 3.35
CA ASN A 18 4.37 -5.24 3.95
C ASN A 18 3.16 -4.55 3.33
N TRP A 19 2.37 -3.84 4.13
CA TRP A 19 1.18 -3.14 3.64
C TRP A 19 0.91 -1.84 4.39
N LEU A 20 0.15 -0.96 3.75
CA LEU A 20 -0.31 0.31 4.30
C LEU A 20 -1.73 0.62 3.79
N PHE A 21 -2.55 1.21 4.66
CA PHE A 21 -3.90 1.65 4.36
C PHE A 21 -3.99 3.15 4.12
N PHE A 22 -4.64 3.52 3.03
CA PHE A 22 -4.95 4.88 2.62
C PHE A 22 -6.48 5.08 2.67
N ALA A 23 -6.97 5.53 3.82
CA ALA A 23 -8.40 5.73 4.04
C ALA A 23 -8.89 7.03 3.35
N PRO A 24 -10.09 7.02 2.74
CA PRO A 24 -10.68 8.23 2.15
C PRO A 24 -10.77 9.37 3.16
N GLY A 25 -10.50 10.59 2.72
CA GLY A 25 -10.55 11.78 3.58
C GLY A 25 -9.40 11.90 4.60
N SER A 26 -8.48 10.93 4.66
CA SER A 26 -7.25 11.07 5.44
C SER A 26 -6.20 11.89 4.68
N ALA A 27 -5.27 12.53 5.40
CA ALA A 27 -4.12 13.18 4.77
C ALA A 27 -3.27 12.22 3.92
N ARG A 28 -3.39 10.91 4.16
CA ARG A 28 -2.61 9.87 3.47
C ARG A 28 -2.95 9.75 1.99
N VAL A 29 -4.17 10.12 1.58
CA VAL A 29 -4.55 10.08 0.15
C VAL A 29 -3.93 11.21 -0.66
N SER A 30 -3.27 12.16 0.01
CA SER A 30 -2.53 13.21 -0.68
C SER A 30 -1.38 12.60 -1.49
N PRO A 31 -1.19 12.99 -2.75
CA PRO A 31 -0.04 12.57 -3.56
C PRO A 31 1.29 13.16 -3.05
N LEU A 32 1.26 14.03 -2.04
CA LEU A 32 2.44 14.55 -1.34
C LEU A 32 2.73 13.81 -0.02
N TYR A 33 1.89 12.85 0.35
CA TYR A 33 2.08 12.10 1.58
C TYR A 33 3.18 11.04 1.39
N ARG A 34 4.13 11.03 2.33
CA ARG A 34 5.26 10.09 2.37
C ARG A 34 5.14 9.26 3.65
N PRO A 35 4.75 7.98 3.55
CA PRO A 35 4.61 7.16 4.74
C PRO A 35 5.96 6.83 5.36
N THR A 36 6.03 6.80 6.70
CA THR A 36 7.23 6.37 7.43
C THR A 36 7.25 4.85 7.64
N ALA A 37 8.37 4.31 8.14
CA ALA A 37 8.50 2.87 8.40
C ALA A 37 7.46 2.38 9.42
N ASP A 38 7.23 3.13 10.49
CA ASP A 38 6.32 2.78 11.58
C ASP A 38 4.84 2.78 11.17
N GLU A 39 4.51 3.44 10.06
CA GLU A 39 3.15 3.44 9.53
C GLU A 39 2.83 2.17 8.74
N HIS A 40 3.85 1.46 8.26
CA HIS A 40 3.67 0.20 7.56
C HIS A 40 3.43 -0.94 8.55
N GLN A 41 2.59 -1.86 8.14
CA GLN A 41 2.43 -3.14 8.82
C GLN A 41 3.19 -4.22 8.05
N ALA A 42 3.64 -5.25 8.75
CA ALA A 42 4.40 -6.35 8.16
C ALA A 42 4.08 -7.68 8.83
N GLY A 43 3.90 -8.74 8.04
CA GLY A 43 3.38 -9.99 8.57
C GLY A 43 3.32 -11.12 7.56
N THR A 44 2.80 -12.27 7.99
CA THR A 44 2.46 -13.40 7.13
C THR A 44 1.19 -13.12 6.34
N VAL A 45 0.84 -13.98 5.36
CA VAL A 45 -0.47 -13.91 4.68
C VAL A 45 -1.63 -13.90 5.68
N ALA A 46 -1.59 -14.78 6.69
CA ALA A 46 -2.65 -14.85 7.70
C ALA A 46 -2.82 -13.53 8.48
N ALA A 47 -1.72 -12.90 8.90
CA ALA A 47 -1.77 -11.60 9.56
C ALA A 47 -2.32 -10.51 8.63
N PHE A 48 -1.94 -10.54 7.35
CA PHE A 48 -2.42 -9.57 6.37
C PHE A 48 -3.92 -9.73 6.09
N VAL A 49 -4.40 -10.95 5.86
CA VAL A 49 -5.84 -11.25 5.67
C VAL A 49 -6.65 -10.83 6.89
N SER A 50 -6.13 -11.07 8.10
CA SER A 50 -6.76 -10.62 9.34
C SER A 50 -6.88 -9.08 9.40
N ALA A 51 -5.83 -8.36 9.01
CA ALA A 51 -5.87 -6.89 8.94
C ALA A 51 -6.91 -6.36 7.93
N LEU A 52 -7.08 -7.05 6.79
CA LEU A 52 -8.10 -6.71 5.78
C LEU A 52 -9.53 -6.98 6.32
N ALA A 53 -9.72 -8.09 7.03
CA ALA A 53 -11.00 -8.44 7.64
C ALA A 53 -11.43 -7.45 8.73
N ALA A 54 -10.47 -6.90 9.48
CA ALA A 54 -10.73 -5.99 10.60
C ALA A 54 -11.43 -4.67 10.20
N SER A 55 -11.41 -4.27 8.93
CA SER A 55 -12.11 -3.06 8.46
C SER A 55 -13.64 -3.20 8.41
N GLY A 56 -14.14 -4.43 8.49
CA GLY A 56 -15.57 -4.74 8.42
C GLY A 56 -16.17 -4.60 7.00
N GLU A 57 -17.27 -5.30 6.76
CA GLU A 57 -17.88 -5.43 5.42
C GLU A 57 -18.42 -4.11 4.85
N GLN A 58 -18.65 -3.11 5.71
CA GLN A 58 -19.20 -1.80 5.33
C GLN A 58 -18.16 -0.85 4.69
N GLN A 59 -16.87 -1.21 4.74
CA GLN A 59 -15.79 -0.39 4.21
C GLN A 59 -15.10 -1.11 3.05
N PRO A 60 -15.40 -0.74 1.79
CA PRO A 60 -14.72 -1.29 0.63
C PRO A 60 -13.22 -1.04 0.69
N ILE A 61 -12.44 -2.06 0.33
CA ILE A 61 -10.99 -2.00 0.20
C ILE A 61 -10.60 -2.36 -1.22
N TRP A 62 -9.79 -1.51 -1.85
CA TRP A 62 -9.07 -1.84 -3.08
C TRP A 62 -7.67 -2.28 -2.73
N LEU A 63 -7.37 -3.55 -2.99
CA LEU A 63 -6.11 -4.18 -2.69
C LEU A 63 -5.19 -4.07 -3.90
N VAL A 64 -4.11 -3.28 -3.77
CA VAL A 64 -3.20 -2.90 -4.87
C VAL A 64 -1.81 -3.46 -4.62
N GLY A 65 -1.35 -4.31 -5.51
CA GLY A 65 -0.05 -4.99 -5.41
C GLY A 65 -0.03 -6.25 -6.27
N GLU A 66 1.03 -7.04 -6.14
CA GLU A 66 1.21 -8.27 -6.92
C GLU A 66 0.80 -9.50 -6.09
N PRO A 67 -0.38 -10.10 -6.34
CA PRO A 67 -0.90 -11.16 -5.50
C PRO A 67 -0.18 -12.48 -5.77
N THR A 68 0.09 -13.26 -4.71
CA THR A 68 0.36 -14.70 -4.86
C THR A 68 -0.94 -15.48 -4.87
N ALA A 69 -0.88 -16.73 -5.34
CA ALA A 69 -2.00 -17.67 -5.23
C ALA A 69 -2.46 -17.87 -3.78
N GLU A 70 -1.55 -17.78 -2.81
CA GLU A 70 -1.88 -17.89 -1.38
C GLU A 70 -2.69 -16.67 -0.91
N LEU A 71 -2.25 -15.45 -1.24
CA LEU A 71 -2.98 -14.24 -0.89
C LEU A 71 -4.35 -14.21 -1.58
N TYR A 72 -4.41 -14.57 -2.87
CA TYR A 72 -5.67 -14.64 -3.63
C TYR A 72 -6.70 -15.54 -2.96
N ARG A 73 -6.29 -16.73 -2.48
CA ARG A 73 -7.18 -17.62 -1.72
C ARG A 73 -7.59 -17.02 -0.39
N GLY A 74 -6.66 -16.38 0.33
CA GLY A 74 -6.92 -15.80 1.64
C GLY A 74 -7.96 -14.67 1.62
N VAL A 75 -7.97 -13.87 0.56
CA VAL A 75 -8.89 -12.72 0.41
C VAL A 75 -10.19 -13.06 -0.31
N ALA A 76 -10.30 -14.22 -0.97
CA ALA A 76 -11.50 -14.63 -1.69
C ALA A 76 -12.76 -14.72 -0.79
N ALA A 77 -12.57 -14.91 0.52
CA ALA A 77 -13.65 -14.94 1.50
C ALA A 77 -14.07 -13.55 2.03
N LEU A 78 -13.42 -12.46 1.60
CA LEU A 78 -13.66 -11.10 2.09
C LEU A 78 -14.43 -10.28 1.03
N PRO A 79 -15.78 -10.20 1.10
CA PRO A 79 -16.60 -9.59 0.04
C PRO A 79 -16.36 -8.08 -0.11
N HIS A 80 -15.84 -7.41 0.92
CA HIS A 80 -15.50 -6.00 0.89
C HIS A 80 -14.12 -5.70 0.30
N VAL A 81 -13.34 -6.73 -0.06
CA VAL A 81 -11.99 -6.58 -0.63
C VAL A 81 -12.03 -6.88 -2.12
N ALA A 82 -11.70 -5.88 -2.94
CA ALA A 82 -11.53 -6.03 -4.37
C ALA A 82 -10.04 -5.99 -4.73
N LEU A 83 -9.56 -7.01 -5.43
CA LEU A 83 -8.19 -7.05 -5.92
C LEU A 83 -8.11 -6.24 -7.22
N VAL A 84 -7.23 -5.25 -7.23
CA VAL A 84 -6.89 -4.54 -8.46
C VAL A 84 -6.01 -5.46 -9.31
N ASP A 85 -6.26 -5.48 -10.61
CA ASP A 85 -5.54 -6.36 -11.53
C ASP A 85 -4.02 -6.09 -11.48
N ALA A 86 -3.25 -7.11 -11.85
CA ALA A 86 -1.79 -7.05 -11.78
C ALA A 86 -1.21 -5.91 -12.64
N THR A 87 -1.80 -5.62 -13.80
CA THR A 87 -1.29 -4.61 -14.76
C THR A 87 -1.47 -3.19 -14.22
N SER A 88 -2.62 -2.93 -13.60
CA SER A 88 -2.93 -1.67 -12.91
C SER A 88 -2.16 -1.52 -11.60
N SER A 89 -1.79 -2.63 -10.96
CA SER A 89 -1.01 -2.65 -9.73
C SER A 89 0.51 -2.48 -9.92
N LEU A 90 0.99 -2.46 -11.17
CA LEU A 90 2.43 -2.32 -11.45
C LEU A 90 2.97 -0.95 -11.01
N ARG A 91 4.12 -0.99 -10.34
CA ARG A 91 4.93 0.20 -10.02
C ARG A 91 5.61 0.69 -11.29
N ARG A 92 5.09 1.76 -11.89
CA ARG A 92 5.61 2.33 -13.13
C ARG A 92 6.47 3.56 -12.83
N ALA A 93 7.61 3.67 -13.50
CA ALA A 93 8.49 4.85 -13.41
C ALA A 93 7.74 6.16 -13.72
N GLY A 94 6.77 6.13 -14.65
CA GLY A 94 5.92 7.29 -14.95
C GLY A 94 5.07 7.76 -13.75
N ASN A 95 4.55 6.85 -12.94
CA ASN A 95 3.79 7.21 -11.73
C ASN A 95 4.73 7.85 -10.68
N LEU A 96 5.94 7.30 -10.53
CA LEU A 96 6.96 7.89 -9.65
C LEU A 96 7.40 9.28 -10.12
N ALA A 97 7.64 9.46 -11.43
CA ALA A 97 7.98 10.75 -12.01
C ALA A 97 6.87 11.78 -11.82
N HIS A 98 5.60 11.36 -11.96
CA HIS A 98 4.45 12.22 -11.68
C HIS A 98 4.41 12.66 -10.21
N LEU A 99 4.60 11.73 -9.25
CA LEU A 99 4.67 12.07 -7.83
C LEU A 99 5.85 13.00 -7.53
N ALA A 100 7.03 12.71 -8.07
CA ALA A 100 8.23 13.55 -7.90
C ALA A 100 8.02 14.97 -8.43
N ALA A 101 7.39 15.14 -9.59
CA ALA A 101 7.06 16.46 -10.14
C ALA A 101 6.13 17.25 -9.22
N ARG A 102 5.16 16.58 -8.56
CA ARG A 102 4.27 17.23 -7.58
C ARG A 102 5.01 17.64 -6.31
N HIS A 103 5.88 16.78 -5.79
CA HIS A 103 6.74 17.12 -4.65
C HIS A 103 7.60 18.35 -4.97
N LEU A 104 8.27 18.37 -6.12
CA LEU A 104 9.10 19.49 -6.56
C LEU A 104 8.29 20.79 -6.70
N ALA A 105 7.10 20.74 -7.30
CA ALA A 105 6.21 21.89 -7.44
C ALA A 105 5.74 22.47 -6.10
N HIS A 106 5.74 21.67 -5.03
CA HIS A 106 5.43 22.08 -3.66
C HIS A 106 6.68 22.42 -2.81
N GLY A 107 7.86 22.53 -3.44
CA GLY A 107 9.11 22.83 -2.75
C GLY A 107 9.62 21.69 -1.85
N GLN A 108 9.05 20.49 -1.97
CA GLN A 108 9.51 19.29 -1.27
C GLN A 108 10.66 18.67 -2.06
N VAL A 109 11.88 19.06 -1.70
CA VAL A 109 13.12 18.57 -2.28
C VAL A 109 13.93 17.82 -1.24
N ASP A 110 14.57 16.73 -1.66
CA ASP A 110 15.43 15.91 -0.81
C ASP A 110 16.89 16.18 -1.14
N ASP A 111 17.76 16.18 -0.13
CA ASP A 111 19.21 16.19 -0.32
C ASP A 111 19.67 14.79 -0.76
N LEU A 112 20.50 14.74 -1.80
CA LEU A 112 21.07 13.49 -2.30
C LEU A 112 21.81 12.73 -1.19
N ALA A 113 22.53 13.43 -0.31
CA ALA A 113 23.26 12.81 0.79
C ALA A 113 22.35 12.23 1.88
N ALA A 114 21.09 12.69 1.95
CA ALA A 114 20.08 12.21 2.90
C ALA A 114 19.23 11.06 2.36
N LEU A 115 19.38 10.70 1.08
CA LEU A 115 18.62 9.60 0.48
C LEU A 115 19.02 8.27 1.10
N GLN A 116 18.04 7.59 1.68
CA GLN A 116 18.21 6.26 2.25
C GLN A 116 17.03 5.35 1.87
N PRO A 117 17.27 4.04 1.73
CA PRO A 117 16.18 3.09 1.55
C PRO A 117 15.25 3.08 2.76
N LEU A 118 13.95 2.97 2.51
CA LEU A 118 12.97 2.71 3.56
C LEU A 118 12.93 1.21 3.88
N TYR A 119 13.70 0.78 4.88
CA TYR A 119 13.62 -0.58 5.40
C TYR A 119 12.50 -0.70 6.42
N LEU A 120 11.52 -1.57 6.13
CA LEU A 120 10.34 -1.79 6.98
C LEU A 120 10.61 -2.80 8.12
N ARG A 121 11.86 -3.25 8.26
CA ARG A 121 12.38 -4.03 9.39
C ARG A 121 13.85 -3.70 9.58
N ALA A 122 14.30 -3.71 10.84
CA ALA A 122 15.70 -3.89 11.15
C ALA A 122 16.16 -5.30 10.71
N PRO A 123 17.42 -5.46 10.26
CA PRO A 123 17.97 -6.75 9.86
C PRO A 123 17.91 -7.82 10.96
#